data_AF-A0A955I4Z3-F1
#
_entry.id   AF-A0A955I4Z3-F1
#
_cell.length_a   1.000
_cell.length_b   1.000
_cell.length_c   1.000
_cell.angle_alpha   90.00
_cell.angle_beta   90.00
_cell.angle_gamma   90.00
#
_symmetry.space_group_name_H-M   'P 1'
#
loop_
_entity.id
_entity.type
_entity.pdbx_description
1 polymer ?
#
loop_
_entity_poly.entity_id
_entity_poly.type
_entity_poly.pdbx_seq_one_letter_code
_entity_poly.pdbx_strand_id
1 'polypeptide(L)'
;MHFDFIARRSWLYSISIGLILFSFAAPFLLPLRFGIDLTGGTLSEYTYSGQINIETVNTTVKDALSSKKDLHINTINAYRIAGVDQFVVEVGYNK
;
A
#
# COMPACT_ATOMS: atom_id res chain seq x y z
N MET A 1 -18.23 18.55 -34.15
CA MET A 1 -18.59 17.19 -33.72
C MET A 1 -19.44 17.33 -32.46
N HIS A 2 -20.76 17.13 -32.54
CA HIS A 2 -21.67 17.33 -31.42
C HIS A 2 -21.88 15.99 -30.71
N PHE A 3 -21.38 15.86 -29.48
CA PHE A 3 -21.55 14.62 -28.70
C PHE A 3 -22.86 14.71 -27.93
N ASP A 4 -23.87 13.98 -28.40
CA ASP A 4 -25.16 13.91 -27.74
C ASP A 4 -25.09 12.96 -26.54
N PHE A 5 -24.94 13.56 -25.36
CA PHE A 5 -24.89 12.87 -24.08
C PHE A 5 -26.25 12.24 -23.71
N ILE A 6 -27.35 12.89 -24.08
CA ILE A 6 -28.71 12.50 -23.69
C ILE A 6 -29.13 11.24 -24.45
N ALA A 7 -28.76 11.13 -25.72
CA ALA A 7 -29.02 9.95 -26.54
C ALA A 7 -28.25 8.70 -26.07
N ARG A 8 -27.06 8.88 -25.50
CA ARG A 8 -26.15 7.78 -25.08
C ARG A 8 -26.15 7.51 -23.58
N ARG A 9 -27.00 8.20 -22.81
CA ARG A 9 -27.03 8.14 -21.35
C ARG A 9 -27.13 6.73 -20.78
N SER A 10 -27.91 5.84 -21.41
CA SER A 10 -28.08 4.45 -20.95
C SER A 10 -26.78 3.65 -21.04
N TRP A 11 -26.02 3.81 -22.12
CA TRP A 11 -24.72 3.16 -22.28
C TRP A 11 -23.70 3.67 -21.26
N LEU A 12 -23.69 4.99 -21.01
CA LEU A 12 -22.84 5.58 -19.98
C LEU A 12 -23.22 5.07 -18.59
N TYR A 13 -24.51 4.96 -18.27
CA TYR A 13 -24.96 4.37 -17.01
C TYR A 13 -24.56 2.91 -16.86
N SER A 14 -24.62 2.11 -17.93
CA SER A 14 -24.16 0.72 -17.90
C SER A 14 -22.67 0.61 -17.57
N ILE A 15 -21.83 1.47 -18.16
CA ILE A 15 -20.40 1.52 -17.84
C ILE A 15 -20.18 1.92 -16.38
N SER A 16 -20.89 2.95 -15.90
CA SER A 16 -20.81 3.38 -14.51
C SER A 16 -21.21 2.28 -13.54
N ILE A 17 -22.31 1.57 -13.81
CA ILE A 17 -22.74 0.42 -13.00
C ILE A 17 -21.67 -0.67 -13.00
N GLY A 18 -21.09 -0.96 -14.16
CA GLY A 18 -20.00 -1.92 -14.28
C GLY A 18 -18.79 -1.55 -13.41
N LEU A 19 -18.38 -0.27 -13.43
CA LEU A 19 -17.29 0.23 -12.59
C LEU A 19 -17.62 0.16 -11.10
N ILE A 20 -18.86 0.48 -10.72
CA ILE A 20 -19.32 0.39 -9.33
C ILE A 20 -19.25 -1.05 -8.86
N LEU A 21 -19.85 -1.99 -9.61
CA LEU A 21 -19.82 -3.42 -9.26
C LEU A 21 -18.40 -3.95 -9.20
N PHE A 22 -17.53 -3.56 -10.13
CA PHE A 22 -16.12 -3.91 -10.10
C PHE A 22 -15.42 -3.37 -8.85
N SER A 23 -15.68 -2.11 -8.46
CA SER A 23 -15.13 -1.53 -7.24
C SER A 23 -15.59 -2.26 -5.98
N PHE A 24 -16.83 -2.74 -5.94
CA PHE A 24 -17.32 -3.57 -4.82
C PHE A 24 -16.70 -4.97 -4.81
N ALA A 25 -16.43 -5.55 -5.98
CA ALA A 25 -15.81 -6.87 -6.09
C ALA A 25 -14.29 -6.84 -5.82
N ALA A 26 -13.62 -5.73 -6.13
CA ALA A 26 -12.16 -5.62 -6.08
C ALA A 26 -11.53 -6.01 -4.72
N PRO A 27 -12.06 -5.59 -3.54
CA PRO A 27 -11.53 -6.00 -2.24
C PRO A 27 -11.54 -7.51 -1.97
N PHE A 28 -12.41 -8.26 -2.64
CA PHE A 28 -12.53 -9.71 -2.49
C PHE A 28 -11.63 -10.49 -3.46
N LEU A 29 -11.27 -9.87 -4.59
CA LEU A 29 -10.46 -10.48 -5.64
C LEU A 29 -8.98 -10.08 -5.57
N LEU A 30 -8.68 -8.91 -5.00
CA LEU A 30 -7.34 -8.35 -4.90
C LEU A 30 -6.89 -8.27 -3.44
N PRO A 31 -5.62 -8.62 -3.13
CA PRO A 31 -5.11 -8.54 -1.77
C PRO A 31 -5.11 -7.10 -1.27
N LEU A 32 -5.77 -6.89 -0.13
CA LEU A 32 -5.84 -5.59 0.53
C LEU A 32 -4.52 -5.32 1.26
N ARG A 33 -3.87 -4.21 0.88
CA ARG A 33 -2.67 -3.70 1.56
C ARG A 33 -3.11 -2.76 2.68
N PHE A 34 -3.51 -3.34 3.81
CA PHE A 34 -3.88 -2.57 4.98
C PHE A 34 -2.65 -1.96 5.66
N GLY A 35 -2.80 -0.75 6.19
CA GLY A 35 -1.81 -0.16 7.07
C GLY A 35 -1.72 -0.90 8.42
N ILE A 36 -0.64 -0.66 9.15
CA ILE A 36 -0.41 -1.25 10.47
C ILE A 36 -1.47 -0.85 11.50
N ASP A 37 -2.16 0.28 11.32
CA ASP A 37 -3.26 0.71 12.18
C ASP A 37 -4.43 -0.29 12.20
N LEU A 38 -4.60 -1.04 11.11
CA LEU A 38 -5.67 -2.03 10.94
C LEU A 38 -5.19 -3.47 11.15
N THR A 39 -3.90 -3.74 10.99
CA THR A 39 -3.32 -5.09 11.08
C THR A 39 -2.54 -5.36 12.37
N GLY A 40 -2.18 -4.30 13.10
CA GLY A 40 -1.27 -4.38 14.23
C GLY A 40 0.19 -4.45 13.78
N GLY A 41 1.05 -3.69 14.45
CA GLY A 41 2.45 -3.57 14.04
C GLY A 41 3.22 -2.54 14.84
N THR A 42 4.47 -2.37 14.45
CA THR A 42 5.34 -1.30 14.94
C THR A 42 5.76 -0.42 13.77
N LEU A 43 5.74 0.89 14.01
CA LEU A 43 6.27 1.90 13.13
C LEU A 43 7.47 2.56 13.79
N SER A 44 8.57 2.67 13.06
CA SER A 44 9.74 3.42 13.49
C SER A 44 10.15 4.41 12.41
N GLU A 45 10.28 5.68 12.81
CA GLU A 45 10.73 6.76 11.95
C GLU A 45 12.22 7.02 12.16
N TYR A 46 12.95 7.18 11.07
CA TYR A 46 14.39 7.40 11.08
C TYR A 46 14.73 8.63 10.25
N THR A 47 15.51 9.54 10.85
CA THR A 47 16.11 10.67 10.13
C THR A 47 17.47 10.25 9.61
N TYR A 48 17.79 10.64 8.39
CA TYR A 48 19.07 10.34 7.77
C TYR A 48 19.70 11.61 7.19
N SER A 49 20.97 11.52 6.81
CA SER A 49 21.66 12.57 6.07
C SER A 49 22.31 11.96 4.82
N GLY A 50 22.25 12.67 3.70
CA GLY A 50 22.78 12.21 2.41
C GLY A 50 21.77 11.47 1.53
N GLN A 51 22.25 10.66 0.58
CA GLN A 51 21.39 9.89 -0.31
C GLN A 51 21.18 8.47 0.25
N ILE A 52 19.94 8.17 0.64
CA ILE A 52 19.51 6.81 0.97
C ILE A 52 18.68 6.24 -0.18
N ASN A 53 19.00 5.00 -0.55
CA ASN A 53 18.19 4.18 -1.44
C ASN A 53 17.19 3.38 -0.58
N ILE A 54 15.90 3.56 -0.83
CA ILE A 54 14.85 2.96 -0.01
C ILE A 54 14.73 1.44 -0.24
N GLU A 55 15.05 0.96 -1.44
CA GLU A 55 15.14 -0.46 -1.74
C GLU A 55 16.22 -1.14 -0.89
N THR A 56 17.38 -0.48 -0.71
CA THR A 56 18.45 -0.98 0.16
C THR A 56 17.98 -1.09 1.61
N VAL A 57 17.30 -0.06 2.14
CA VAL A 57 16.71 -0.08 3.49
C VAL A 57 15.74 -1.25 3.63
N ASN A 58 14.86 -1.45 2.65
CA ASN A 58 13.88 -2.54 2.67
C ASN A 58 14.57 -3.92 2.70
N THR A 59 15.62 -4.12 1.90
CA THR A 59 16.40 -5.38 1.92
C THR A 59 17.10 -5.60 3.25
N THR A 60 17.79 -4.59 3.79
CA THR A 60 18.50 -4.70 5.07
C THR A 60 17.56 -5.03 6.22
N VAL A 61 16.39 -4.39 6.28
CA VAL A 61 15.39 -4.64 7.30
C VAL A 61 14.81 -6.06 7.17
N LYS A 62 14.51 -6.50 5.94
CA LYS A 62 14.07 -7.88 5.67
C LYS A 62 15.09 -8.91 6.10
N ASP A 63 16.37 -8.72 5.78
CA ASP A 63 17.43 -9.66 6.15
C ASP A 63 17.62 -9.74 7.66
N ALA A 64 17.60 -8.59 8.34
CA ALA A 64 17.75 -8.52 9.80
C ALA A 64 16.59 -9.20 10.54
N LEU A 65 15.36 -9.07 10.02
CA LEU A 65 14.15 -9.63 10.63
C LEU A 65 13.90 -11.10 10.24
N SER A 66 14.33 -11.52 9.05
CA SER A 66 14.22 -12.92 8.59
C SER A 66 14.96 -13.90 9.50
N SER A 67 15.99 -13.42 10.21
CA SER A 67 16.73 -14.20 11.20
C SER A 67 16.00 -14.37 12.54
N LYS A 68 14.91 -13.64 12.79
CA LYS A 68 14.12 -13.69 14.05
C LYS A 68 12.81 -14.46 13.84
N LYS A 69 12.91 -15.79 13.76
CA LYS A 69 11.76 -16.69 13.54
C LYS A 69 10.67 -16.65 14.62
N ASP A 70 11.00 -16.20 15.83
CA ASP A 70 10.03 -16.08 16.93
C ASP A 70 9.03 -14.92 16.74
N LEU A 71 9.33 -13.99 15.83
CA LEU A 71 8.42 -12.90 15.49
C LEU A 71 7.61 -13.33 14.26
N HIS A 72 6.31 -13.55 14.42
CA HIS A 72 5.37 -13.85 13.33
C HIS A 72 5.17 -12.61 12.44
N ILE A 73 6.19 -12.26 11.66
CA ILE A 73 6.22 -11.07 10.81
C ILE A 73 5.52 -11.39 9.49
N ASN A 74 4.49 -10.61 9.18
CA ASN A 74 3.69 -10.76 7.97
C ASN A 74 4.02 -9.70 6.91
N THR A 75 4.44 -8.52 7.34
CA THR A 75 4.67 -7.39 6.41
C THR A 75 5.86 -6.57 6.86
N ILE A 76 6.74 -6.25 5.91
CA ILE A 76 7.85 -5.32 6.09
C ILE A 76 7.79 -4.33 4.95
N ASN A 77 7.56 -3.06 5.28
CA ASN A 77 7.60 -1.96 4.34
C ASN A 77 8.59 -0.91 4.81
N ALA A 78 9.34 -0.35 3.88
CA ALA A 78 10.14 0.85 4.11
C ALA A 78 9.78 1.86 3.03
N TYR A 79 9.49 3.10 3.42
CA TYR A 79 9.19 4.19 2.49
C TYR A 79 9.80 5.51 2.96
N ARG A 80 10.18 6.35 2.00
CA ARG A 80 10.69 7.70 2.25
C ARG A 80 9.53 8.66 2.48
N ILE A 81 9.68 9.60 3.41
CA ILE A 81 8.77 10.73 3.56
C ILE A 81 9.16 11.81 2.54
N ALA A 82 8.24 12.19 1.67
CA ALA A 82 8.50 13.18 0.63
C ALA A 82 8.79 14.56 1.24
N GLY A 83 9.83 15.24 0.72
CA GLY A 83 10.19 16.59 1.13
C GLY A 83 11.04 16.70 2.40
N VAL A 84 11.39 15.58 3.04
CA VAL A 84 12.26 15.52 4.22
C VAL A 84 13.29 14.39 4.10
N ASP A 85 14.35 14.48 4.90
CA ASP A 85 15.38 13.43 5.00
C ASP A 85 15.00 12.41 6.08
N GLN A 86 13.80 11.83 5.92
CA GLN A 86 13.25 10.82 6.82
C GLN A 86 12.71 9.63 6.04
N PHE A 87 12.84 8.44 6.62
CA PHE A 87 12.17 7.23 6.14
C PHE A 87 11.50 6.52 7.30
N VAL A 88 10.46 5.76 6.95
CA VAL A 88 9.67 4.98 7.89
C VAL A 88 9.88 3.51 7.60
N VAL A 89 10.03 2.72 8.66
CA VAL A 89 10.00 1.27 8.60
C VAL A 89 8.77 0.78 9.35
N GLU A 90 7.94 0.03 8.65
CA GLU A 90 6.75 -0.62 9.19
C GLU A 90 6.99 -2.13 9.25
N VAL A 91 6.70 -2.71 10.42
CA VAL A 91 6.70 -4.15 10.63
C VAL A 91 5.34 -4.58 11.16
N GLY A 92 4.59 -5.32 10.35
CA GLY A 92 3.30 -5.90 10.72
C GLY A 92 3.47 -7.28 11.34
N TYR A 93 2.79 -7.54 12.46
CA TYR A 93 2.77 -8.84 13.13
C TYR A 93 1.42 -9.52 12.94
N ASN A 94 1.42 -10.83 12.75
CA ASN A 94 0.19 -11.62 12.86
C ASN A 94 0.07 -12.17 14.29
N LYS A 95 -1.13 -12.12 14.87
CA LYS A 95 -1.44 -12.85 16.11
C LYS A 95 -1.79 -14.30 15.80
#